data_AF-A0A8J4GCS6-F1
#
_entry.id   AF-A0A8J4GCS6-F1
#
_cell.length_a   1.000
_cell.length_b   1.000
_cell.length_c   1.000
_cell.angle_alpha   90.00
_cell.angle_beta   90.00
_cell.angle_gamma   90.00
#
_symmetry.space_group_name_H-M   'P 1'
#
loop_
_entity.id
_entity.type
_entity.pdbx_description
1 polymer ?
#
loop_
_entity_poly.entity_id
_entity_poly.type
_entity_poly.pdbx_seq_one_letter_code
_entity_poly.pdbx_strand_id
1 'polypeptide(L)'
;MAREGILDRRKKFVLTPQTFAALFLVVSLSAVFYALMHKIHDEGVAHPALLMLLPLPTILWLVLIIPLFIFMAYQADFKGLNPLIPTHYVLIAKRCFKAMKDNDFKVSEKDL
;
A
#
# COMPACT_ATOMS: atom_id res chain seq x y z
N MET A 1 -13.89 -18.86 22.09
CA MET A 1 -14.61 -18.18 20.97
C MET A 1 -13.76 -17.00 20.51
N ALA A 2 -13.82 -16.70 19.21
CA ALA A 2 -12.96 -15.79 18.44
C ALA A 2 -11.65 -16.42 17.93
N ARG A 3 -11.58 -16.63 16.60
CA ARG A 3 -10.45 -16.26 15.73
C ARG A 3 -10.86 -16.47 14.26
N GLU A 4 -11.87 -15.75 13.80
CA GLU A 4 -12.02 -15.49 12.37
C GLU A 4 -11.15 -14.25 12.07
N GLY A 5 -9.93 -14.49 11.58
CA GLY A 5 -9.02 -13.41 11.20
C GLY A 5 -7.84 -13.88 10.35
N ILE A 6 -7.76 -13.26 9.16
CA ILE A 6 -6.62 -13.02 8.25
C ILE A 6 -6.07 -14.18 7.38
N LEU A 7 -5.77 -15.38 7.89
CA LEU A 7 -5.07 -16.39 7.06
C LEU A 7 -5.92 -17.58 6.57
N ASP A 8 -7.13 -17.77 7.13
CA ASP A 8 -7.75 -19.10 7.06
C ASP A 8 -8.80 -19.27 5.95
N ARG A 9 -9.16 -18.20 5.21
CA ARG A 9 -9.99 -18.32 3.99
C ARG A 9 -9.68 -17.19 3.03
N ARG A 10 -8.80 -17.42 2.03
CA ARG A 10 -8.79 -16.64 0.79
C ARG A 10 -10.17 -16.76 0.13
N LYS A 11 -11.13 -15.91 0.53
CA LYS A 11 -12.27 -15.63 -0.33
C LYS A 11 -11.67 -14.94 -1.56
N LYS A 12 -11.89 -15.55 -2.72
CA LYS A 12 -11.52 -15.05 -4.06
C LYS A 12 -11.63 -13.54 -4.08
N PHE A 13 -10.60 -12.84 -4.59
CA PHE A 13 -10.56 -11.40 -4.77
C PHE A 13 -11.95 -10.88 -5.14
N VAL A 14 -12.65 -10.28 -4.17
CA VAL A 14 -14.03 -9.84 -4.38
C VAL A 14 -13.93 -8.42 -4.90
N LEU A 15 -14.34 -8.20 -6.14
CA LEU A 15 -14.43 -6.86 -6.71
C LEU A 15 -15.53 -6.08 -5.98
N THR A 16 -15.14 -5.40 -4.91
CA THR A 16 -16.02 -4.51 -4.13
C THR A 16 -15.94 -3.08 -4.70
N PRO A 17 -16.98 -2.24 -4.51
CA PRO A 17 -16.92 -0.81 -4.87
C PRO A 17 -15.72 -0.09 -4.23
N GLN A 18 -15.32 -0.52 -3.03
CA GLN A 18 -14.15 0.00 -2.32
C GLN A 18 -12.84 -0.38 -3.04
N THR A 19 -12.78 -1.55 -3.68
CA THR A 19 -11.64 -1.94 -4.54
C THR A 19 -11.51 -1.01 -5.72
N PHE A 20 -12.62 -0.70 -6.40
CA PHE A 20 -12.61 0.22 -7.53
C PHE A 20 -12.20 1.64 -7.11
N ALA A 21 -12.67 2.11 -5.96
CA ALA A 21 -12.24 3.39 -5.41
C ALA A 21 -10.74 3.41 -5.07
N ALA A 22 -10.22 2.35 -4.45
CA ALA A 22 -8.79 2.21 -4.15
C ALA A 22 -7.95 2.16 -5.43
N LEU A 23 -8.39 1.42 -6.45
CA LEU A 23 -7.73 1.33 -7.75
C LEU A 23 -7.72 2.69 -8.45
N PHE A 24 -8.85 3.41 -8.45
CA PHE A 24 -8.95 4.76 -9.01
C PHE A 24 -8.01 5.74 -8.30
N LEU A 25 -7.90 5.65 -6.97
CA LEU A 25 -6.93 6.45 -6.21
C LEU A 25 -5.49 6.11 -6.57
N VAL A 26 -5.13 4.83 -6.70
CA VAL A 26 -3.80 4.40 -7.14
C VAL A 26 -3.45 4.97 -8.51
N VAL A 27 -4.37 4.86 -9.48
CA VAL A 27 -4.17 5.42 -10.83
C VAL A 27 -4.04 6.94 -10.79
N SER A 28 -4.92 7.63 -10.05
CA SER A 28 -4.92 9.09 -9.94
C SER A 28 -3.64 9.62 -9.30
N LEU A 29 -3.20 9.02 -8.20
CA LEU A 29 -1.94 9.38 -7.52
C LEU A 29 -0.72 9.10 -8.41
N SER A 30 -0.75 8.01 -9.17
CA SER A 30 0.33 7.69 -10.12
C SER A 30 0.38 8.67 -11.29
N ALA A 31 -0.77 9.11 -11.79
CA ALA A 31 -0.83 10.14 -12.83
C ALA A 31 -0.31 11.49 -12.33
N VAL A 32 -0.68 11.90 -11.11
CA VAL A 32 -0.15 13.12 -10.48
C VAL A 32 1.36 13.02 -10.27
N PHE A 33 1.86 11.89 -9.76
CA PHE A 33 3.29 11.65 -9.61
C PHE A 33 4.02 11.73 -10.95
N TYR A 34 3.50 11.09 -12.00
CA TYR A 34 4.08 11.13 -13.34
C TYR A 34 4.16 12.57 -13.89
N ALA A 35 3.09 13.35 -13.75
CA ALA A 35 3.05 14.74 -14.19
C ALA A 35 4.04 15.61 -13.39
N LEU A 36 4.15 15.39 -12.08
CA LEU A 36 5.11 16.10 -11.23
C LEU A 36 6.55 15.77 -11.62
N MET A 37 6.86 14.50 -11.87
CA MET A 37 8.19 14.06 -12.29
C MET A 37 8.59 14.67 -13.64
N HIS A 38 7.65 14.75 -14.59
CA HIS A 38 7.88 15.43 -15.87
C HIS A 38 8.22 16.91 -15.67
N LYS A 39 7.44 17.63 -14.85
CA LYS A 39 7.74 19.03 -14.55
C LYS A 39 9.10 19.23 -13.89
N ILE A 40 9.46 18.39 -12.91
CA ILE A 40 10.77 18.48 -12.26
C ILE A 40 11.91 18.19 -13.24
N HIS A 41 11.70 17.24 -14.15
CA HIS A 41 12.68 16.91 -15.19
C HIS A 41 12.88 18.08 -16.16
N ASP A 42 11.79 18.66 -16.67
CA ASP A 42 11.83 19.77 -17.63
C ASP A 42 12.50 21.01 -17.03
N GLU A 43 12.11 21.39 -15.81
CA GLU A 43 12.73 22.51 -15.08
C GLU A 43 14.16 22.17 -14.60
N GLY A 44 14.45 20.89 -14.41
CA GLY A 44 15.76 20.38 -14.00
C GLY A 44 16.84 20.60 -15.06
N VAL A 45 16.46 20.76 -16.33
CA VAL A 45 17.38 21.13 -17.42
C VAL A 45 17.91 22.55 -17.22
N ALA A 46 17.04 23.49 -16.81
CA ALA A 46 17.41 24.87 -16.53
C ALA A 46 18.05 25.04 -15.14
N HIS A 47 17.61 24.25 -14.16
CA HIS A 47 18.03 24.33 -12.77
C HIS A 47 18.38 22.94 -12.21
N PRO A 48 19.63 22.47 -12.36
CA PRO A 48 20.02 21.10 -12.00
C PRO A 48 19.83 20.77 -10.51
N ALA A 49 19.79 21.79 -9.63
CA ALA A 49 19.47 21.61 -8.21
C ALA A 49 18.07 21.03 -7.97
N LEU A 50 17.11 21.24 -8.88
CA LEU A 50 15.75 20.69 -8.76
C LEU A 50 15.73 19.16 -8.86
N LEU A 51 16.71 18.55 -9.52
CA LEU A 51 16.84 17.09 -9.59
C LEU A 51 17.09 16.47 -8.20
N MET A 52 17.63 17.23 -7.25
CA MET A 52 17.78 16.77 -5.86
C MET A 52 16.44 16.62 -5.14
N LEU A 53 15.35 17.19 -5.68
CA LEU A 53 14.01 17.02 -5.13
C LEU A 53 13.38 15.68 -5.51
N LEU A 54 13.81 15.02 -6.60
CA LEU A 54 13.25 13.73 -7.09
C LEU A 54 13.04 12.63 -6.04
N PRO A 55 13.91 12.42 -5.03
CA PRO A 55 13.63 11.43 -3.98
C PRO A 55 12.39 11.76 -3.15
N LEU A 56 12.08 13.04 -2.91
CA LEU A 56 10.94 13.45 -2.07
C LEU A 56 9.57 13.03 -2.64
N PRO A 57 9.19 13.35 -3.89
CA PRO A 57 7.92 12.91 -4.46
C PRO A 57 7.89 11.39 -4.63
N THR A 58 9.03 10.73 -4.85
CA THR A 58 9.10 9.27 -4.95
C THR A 58 8.77 8.61 -3.61
N ILE A 59 9.37 9.08 -2.52
CA ILE A 59 9.07 8.59 -1.17
C ILE A 59 7.60 8.87 -0.82
N LEU A 60 7.11 10.08 -1.12
CA LEU A 60 5.72 10.46 -0.85
C LEU A 60 4.74 9.56 -1.62
N TRP A 61 5.01 9.28 -2.89
CA TRP A 61 4.21 8.39 -3.72
C TRP A 61 4.17 6.97 -3.15
N LEU A 62 5.31 6.41 -2.73
CA LEU A 62 5.38 5.10 -2.07
C LEU A 62 4.57 5.07 -0.77
N VAL A 63 4.73 6.07 0.08
CA VAL A 63 4.01 6.18 1.37
C VAL A 63 2.49 6.23 1.17
N LEU A 64 2.01 6.85 0.08
CA LEU A 64 0.59 6.95 -0.22
C LEU A 64 0.02 5.68 -0.87
N ILE A 65 0.80 4.99 -1.71
CA ILE A 65 0.32 3.84 -2.48
C ILE A 65 0.41 2.52 -1.70
N ILE A 66 1.44 2.33 -0.87
CA ILE A 66 1.59 1.09 -0.08
C ILE A 66 0.34 0.80 0.78
N PRO A 67 -0.23 1.76 1.53
CA PRO A 67 -1.47 1.55 2.28
C PRO A 67 -2.66 1.14 1.41
N LEU A 68 -2.75 1.66 0.18
CA LEU A 68 -3.82 1.31 -0.76
C LEU A 68 -3.67 -0.12 -1.26
N PHE A 69 -2.45 -0.56 -1.58
CA PHE A 69 -2.19 -1.95 -1.95
C PHE A 69 -2.43 -2.92 -0.80
N ILE A 70 -1.99 -2.57 0.42
CA ILE A 70 -2.26 -3.38 1.62
C ILE A 70 -3.78 -3.47 1.85
N PHE A 71 -4.51 -2.36 1.72
CA PHE A 71 -5.96 -2.37 1.82
C PHE A 71 -6.59 -3.32 0.80
N MET A 72 -6.19 -3.25 -0.47
CA MET A 72 -6.69 -4.14 -1.52
C MET A 72 -6.35 -5.61 -1.28
N ALA A 73 -5.16 -5.91 -0.75
CA ALA A 73 -4.73 -7.27 -0.45
C ALA A 73 -5.49 -7.90 0.73
N TYR A 74 -5.80 -7.10 1.77
CA TYR A 74 -6.41 -7.57 3.02
C TYR A 74 -7.82 -7.02 3.26
N GLN A 75 -8.60 -6.72 2.20
CA GLN A 75 -9.92 -6.09 2.34
C GLN A 75 -10.86 -6.80 3.32
N ALA A 76 -10.79 -8.12 3.38
CA ALA A 76 -11.59 -8.93 4.30
C ALA A 76 -11.29 -8.61 5.77
N ASP A 77 -10.06 -8.21 6.07
CA ASP A 77 -9.57 -7.87 7.42
C ASP A 77 -9.77 -6.40 7.77
N PHE A 78 -10.07 -5.57 6.76
CA PHE A 78 -10.36 -4.14 6.90
C PHE A 78 -11.86 -3.81 6.91
N LYS A 79 -12.75 -4.79 7.10
CA LYS A 79 -14.19 -4.52 7.21
C LYS A 79 -14.45 -3.53 8.37
N GLY A 80 -14.75 -2.28 8.02
CA GLY A 80 -15.04 -1.19 8.96
C GLY A 80 -13.84 -0.33 9.37
N LEU A 81 -12.66 -0.54 8.78
CA LEU A 81 -11.46 0.25 9.05
C LEU A 81 -11.22 1.28 7.95
N ASN A 82 -10.89 2.51 8.33
CA ASN A 82 -10.60 3.57 7.37
C ASN A 82 -9.17 3.41 6.82
N PRO A 83 -8.99 3.25 5.50
CA PRO A 83 -7.68 3.06 4.86
C PRO A 83 -6.75 4.27 4.97
N LEU A 84 -7.23 5.41 5.46
CA LEU A 84 -6.42 6.61 5.65
C LEU A 84 -5.80 6.71 7.05
N ILE A 85 -6.14 5.80 7.98
CA ILE A 85 -5.64 5.84 9.35
C ILE A 85 -4.41 4.91 9.48
N PRO A 86 -3.19 5.46 9.67
CA PRO A 86 -1.94 4.67 9.66
C PRO A 86 -1.86 3.63 10.78
N THR A 87 -2.51 3.88 11.92
CA THR A 87 -2.46 2.99 13.09
C THR A 87 -3.06 1.61 12.82
N HIS A 88 -3.98 1.49 11.87
CA HIS A 88 -4.56 0.20 11.48
C HIS A 88 -3.59 -0.66 10.65
N TYR A 89 -2.65 -0.04 9.94
CA TYR A 89 -1.61 -0.74 9.19
C TYR A 89 -0.52 -1.32 10.10
N VAL A 90 -0.27 -0.68 11.26
CA VAL A 90 0.66 -1.19 12.27
C VAL A 90 0.20 -2.53 12.84
N LEU A 91 -1.12 -2.73 13.00
CA LEU A 91 -1.67 -4.01 13.46
C LEU A 91 -1.40 -5.14 12.46
N ILE A 92 -1.47 -4.86 11.16
CA ILE A 92 -1.13 -5.84 10.11
C ILE A 92 0.37 -6.08 10.08
N ALA A 93 1.19 -5.04 10.10
CA ALA A 93 2.64 -5.18 10.14
C ALA A 93 3.09 -6.05 11.34
N LYS A 94 2.51 -5.82 12.52
CA LYS A 94 2.75 -6.67 13.71
C LYS A 94 2.28 -8.11 13.52
N ARG A 95 1.13 -8.34 12.87
CA ARG A 95 0.60 -9.69 12.60
C ARG A 95 1.42 -10.43 11.55
N CYS A 96 1.80 -9.78 10.45
CA CYS A 96 2.70 -10.33 9.44
C CYS A 96 4.08 -10.63 10.04
N PHE A 97 4.63 -9.72 10.86
CA PHE A 97 5.90 -9.97 11.54
C PHE A 97 5.81 -11.15 12.51
N LYS A 98 4.70 -11.27 13.24
CA LYS A 98 4.44 -12.42 14.09
C LYS A 98 4.33 -13.72 13.29
N ALA A 99 3.57 -13.74 12.19
CA ALA A 99 3.45 -14.91 11.31
C ALA A 99 4.80 -15.33 10.69
N MET A 100 5.62 -14.36 10.28
CA MET A 100 6.99 -14.63 9.81
C MET A 100 7.85 -15.21 10.92
N LYS A 101 7.80 -14.64 12.13
CA LYS A 101 8.56 -15.13 13.29
C LYS A 101 8.15 -16.55 13.69
N ASP A 102 6.85 -16.83 13.67
CA ASP A 102 6.29 -18.14 14.03
C ASP A 102 6.64 -19.21 12.98
N ASN A 103 7.04 -18.82 11.76
CA ASN A 103 7.50 -19.68 10.68
C ASN A 103 9.02 -19.62 10.41
N ASP A 104 9.85 -19.29 11.41
CA ASP A 104 11.32 -19.18 11.28
C ASP A 104 11.79 -18.27 10.13
N PHE A 105 11.03 -17.22 9.83
CA PHE A 105 11.22 -16.34 8.67
C PHE A 105 11.20 -17.05 7.31
N LYS A 106 10.74 -18.30 7.27
CA LYS A 106 10.47 -19.01 6.02
C LYS A 106 9.14 -18.52 5.48
N VAL A 107 9.23 -17.82 4.36
CA VAL A 107 8.05 -17.37 3.63
C VAL A 107 7.54 -18.53 2.80
N SER A 108 6.49 -19.21 3.28
CA SER A 108 5.76 -20.21 2.50
C SER A 108 4.44 -19.59 2.03
N GLU A 109 4.01 -19.91 0.80
CA GLU A 109 2.74 -19.43 0.24
C GLU A 109 1.49 -19.80 1.07
N LYS A 110 1.63 -20.74 2.00
CA LYS A 110 0.57 -21.17 2.92
C LYS A 110 0.54 -20.37 4.22
N ASP A 111 1.61 -19.67 4.53
CA ASP A 111 1.82 -18.92 5.78
C ASP A 111 1.58 -17.41 5.64
N LEU A 112 1.37 -16.96 4.41
CA LEU A 112 0.97 -15.60 3.99
C LEU A 112 -0.44 -15.58 3.41
#